data_AF-A0A9W8INV8-F1
#
_entry.id   AF-A0A9W8INV8-F1
#
_cell.length_a   1.000
_cell.length_b   1.000
_cell.length_c   1.000
_cell.angle_alpha   90.00
_cell.angle_beta   90.00
_cell.angle_gamma   90.00
#
_symmetry.space_group_name_H-M   'P 1'
#
loop_
_entity.id
_entity.type
_entity.pdbx_description
1 polymer ?
#
loop_
_entity_poly.entity_id
_entity_poly.type
_entity_poly.pdbx_seq_one_letter_code
_entity_poly.pdbx_strand_id
1 'polypeptide(L)'
;MWDSHIRTGGVAGSQLTNTQCPKIGEGRYDDCFAAFLNLHITKQASAYLEATWVWLADHDLDNDGVSQISVYSGRGILSESQGPVWLIGTGSEHHVLYQYRLVGAKDHYMGLIQTETPYYQPTPPPPTPFFPNESSKYSDPATYDDSAPSAWALSVQESKDIFIFGAGLYSFFQTYVDCAITRACQSQIANIDRASSVYLFSLSTVGVTKQISVDGQGIVDQGDNVDGLASTVTYWGF
;
A
#
# COMPACT_ATOMS: atom_id res chain seq x y z
N MET A 1 0.89 16.69 11.39
CA MET A 1 2.27 16.19 11.25
C MET A 1 2.84 16.82 10.00
N TRP A 2 4.04 17.38 10.09
CA TRP A 2 4.79 17.99 8.98
C TRP A 2 6.22 17.46 9.05
N ASP A 3 6.80 17.05 7.92
CA ASP A 3 8.14 16.45 7.85
C ASP A 3 8.39 15.41 8.96
N SER A 4 7.37 14.59 9.19
CA SER A 4 7.37 13.55 10.20
C SER A 4 7.12 12.22 9.51
N HIS A 5 8.04 11.29 9.67
CA HIS A 5 8.07 10.03 8.93
C HIS A 5 8.01 8.85 9.91
N ILE A 6 7.38 7.77 9.48
CA ILE A 6 7.38 6.49 10.18
C ILE A 6 8.26 5.57 9.35
N ARG A 7 9.47 5.31 9.85
CA ARG A 7 10.47 4.49 9.16
C ARG A 7 10.68 3.20 9.93
N THR A 8 10.42 2.06 9.30
CA THR A 8 10.51 0.74 9.94
C THR A 8 11.53 -0.15 9.24
N GLY A 9 12.63 -0.43 9.95
CA GLY A 9 13.76 -1.23 9.45
C GLY A 9 14.75 -0.45 8.57
N GLY A 10 15.72 -1.17 8.01
CA GLY A 10 16.67 -0.66 7.00
C GLY A 10 17.68 0.36 7.51
N VAL A 11 17.87 0.48 8.83
CA VAL A 11 18.78 1.48 9.44
C VAL A 11 19.53 0.95 10.65
N ALA A 12 20.66 1.58 10.96
CA ALA A 12 21.43 1.32 12.16
C ALA A 12 20.56 1.46 13.42
N GLY A 13 20.69 0.48 14.32
CA GLY A 13 19.92 0.42 15.56
C GLY A 13 18.53 -0.23 15.43
N SER A 14 18.00 -0.41 14.22
CA SER A 14 16.71 -1.10 14.02
C SER A 14 16.76 -2.61 14.24
N GLN A 15 17.96 -3.21 14.13
CA GLN A 15 18.17 -4.67 14.09
C GLN A 15 17.44 -5.38 12.93
N LEU A 16 17.00 -4.61 11.94
CA LEU A 16 16.27 -5.05 10.75
C LEU A 16 17.03 -4.60 9.49
N THR A 17 18.30 -5.00 9.41
CA THR A 17 19.24 -4.65 8.32
C THR A 17 19.52 -5.86 7.44
N ASN A 18 20.31 -5.73 6.38
CA ASN A 18 20.65 -6.85 5.49
C ASN A 18 21.34 -8.01 6.22
N THR A 19 21.96 -7.74 7.38
CA THR A 19 22.56 -8.78 8.23
C THR A 19 21.53 -9.72 8.83
N GLN A 20 20.37 -9.21 9.27
CA GLN A 20 19.30 -10.00 9.89
C GLN A 20 18.26 -10.45 8.87
N CYS A 21 17.94 -9.57 7.92
CA CYS A 21 16.79 -9.68 7.02
C CYS A 21 17.20 -9.61 5.55
N PRO A 22 18.09 -10.48 5.05
CA PRO A 22 18.48 -10.46 3.65
C PRO A 22 17.28 -10.72 2.74
N LYS A 23 17.31 -10.18 1.51
CA LYS A 23 16.21 -10.26 0.54
C LYS A 23 15.68 -11.68 0.25
N ILE A 24 16.52 -12.71 0.41
CA ILE A 24 16.11 -14.12 0.28
C ILE A 24 16.46 -14.80 1.61
N GLY A 25 15.49 -14.91 2.50
CA GLY A 25 15.59 -15.68 3.73
C GLY A 25 14.74 -16.94 3.61
N GLU A 26 15.35 -18.13 3.65
CA GLU A 26 14.69 -19.44 3.59
C GLU A 26 13.85 -19.77 4.85
N GLY A 27 13.01 -18.84 5.32
CA GLY A 27 11.99 -19.13 6.35
C GLY A 27 12.28 -18.63 7.76
N ARG A 28 12.77 -17.39 7.92
CA ARG A 28 12.87 -16.74 9.25
C ARG A 28 12.13 -15.41 9.25
N TYR A 29 10.80 -15.47 9.23
CA TYR A 29 9.96 -14.28 9.42
C TYR A 29 10.16 -13.66 10.81
N ASP A 30 10.35 -14.52 11.84
CA ASP A 30 10.31 -14.16 13.25
C ASP A 30 11.27 -13.02 13.64
N ASP A 31 12.48 -12.99 13.05
CA ASP A 31 13.49 -11.96 13.33
C ASP A 31 13.28 -10.67 12.51
N CYS A 32 12.36 -10.68 11.54
CA CYS A 32 12.19 -9.63 10.54
C CYS A 32 10.84 -8.92 10.60
N PHE A 33 10.04 -9.16 11.64
CA PHE A 33 8.83 -8.38 11.91
C PHE A 33 9.19 -6.97 12.39
N ALA A 34 8.60 -5.97 11.74
CA ALA A 34 8.85 -4.57 12.04
C ALA A 34 7.68 -3.91 12.80
N ALA A 35 6.44 -4.07 12.32
CA ALA A 35 5.27 -3.43 12.93
C ALA A 35 3.95 -4.10 12.52
N PHE A 36 2.95 -4.06 13.41
CA PHE A 36 1.59 -4.53 13.10
C PHE A 36 0.81 -3.57 12.18
N LEU A 37 0.83 -2.27 12.52
CA LEU A 37 0.19 -1.16 11.83
C LEU A 37 0.99 0.10 12.15
N ASN A 38 1.35 0.89 11.13
CA ASN A 38 2.18 2.06 11.33
C ASN A 38 1.39 3.30 11.73
N LEU A 39 0.25 3.56 11.09
CA LEU A 39 -0.59 4.71 11.40
C LEU A 39 -2.07 4.33 11.43
N HIS A 40 -2.72 4.61 12.57
CA HIS A 40 -4.16 4.42 12.75
C HIS A 40 -4.84 5.76 13.05
N ILE A 41 -5.59 6.28 12.09
CA ILE A 41 -6.43 7.46 12.26
C ILE A 41 -7.82 6.99 12.70
N THR A 42 -8.05 6.96 14.00
CA THR A 42 -9.26 6.39 14.60
C THR A 42 -10.51 7.23 14.30
N LYS A 43 -11.69 6.65 14.54
CA LYS A 43 -13.00 7.22 14.16
C LYS A 43 -13.22 8.69 14.57
N GLN A 44 -12.76 9.09 15.75
CA GLN A 44 -12.95 10.45 16.28
C GLN A 44 -11.76 11.39 15.98
N ALA A 45 -10.68 10.89 15.40
CA ALA A 45 -9.51 11.70 15.10
C ALA A 45 -9.77 12.57 13.86
N SER A 46 -9.10 13.71 13.79
CA SER A 46 -8.86 14.47 12.57
C SER A 46 -7.35 14.57 12.38
N ALA A 47 -6.88 14.76 11.16
CA ALA A 47 -5.45 14.79 10.89
C ALA A 47 -5.11 15.69 9.70
N TYR A 48 -4.06 16.49 9.84
CA TYR A 48 -3.37 17.11 8.72
C TYR A 48 -1.96 16.51 8.67
N LEU A 49 -1.66 15.72 7.63
CA LEU A 49 -0.39 15.05 7.42
C LEU A 49 0.19 15.56 6.11
N GLU A 50 1.33 16.24 6.20
CA GLU A 50 2.02 16.80 5.04
C GLU A 50 3.46 16.30 4.99
N ALA A 51 3.87 15.83 3.80
CA ALA A 51 5.16 15.20 3.58
C ALA A 51 5.43 14.02 4.54
N THR A 52 4.38 13.33 4.98
CA THR A 52 4.51 12.14 5.84
C THR A 52 4.80 10.92 4.98
N TRP A 53 5.92 10.25 5.28
CA TRP A 53 6.32 9.00 4.64
C TRP A 53 6.23 7.85 5.65
N VAL A 54 5.42 6.85 5.33
CA VAL A 54 5.24 5.62 6.11
C VAL A 54 5.92 4.50 5.34
N TRP A 55 7.20 4.29 5.65
CA TRP A 55 8.07 3.40 4.90
C TRP A 55 8.41 2.16 5.71
N LEU A 56 8.05 1.00 5.17
CA LEU A 56 8.71 -0.25 5.54
C LEU A 56 9.91 -0.44 4.62
N ALA A 57 11.06 -0.74 5.22
CA ALA A 57 12.30 -0.77 4.48
C ALA A 57 12.36 -1.84 3.39
N ASP A 58 12.61 -1.44 2.16
CA ASP A 58 12.88 -2.35 1.05
C ASP A 58 14.39 -2.59 0.85
N HIS A 59 15.24 -1.71 1.40
CA HIS A 59 16.71 -1.81 1.39
C HIS A 59 17.35 -1.26 2.68
N ASP A 60 18.62 -1.60 2.85
CA ASP A 60 19.47 -1.16 3.96
C ASP A 60 20.15 0.18 3.64
N LEU A 61 19.76 1.25 4.35
CA LEU A 61 20.23 2.61 4.11
C LEU A 61 21.65 2.87 4.64
N ASP A 62 22.01 2.27 5.78
CA ASP A 62 23.24 2.65 6.52
C ASP A 62 24.43 1.71 6.21
N ASN A 63 24.21 0.68 5.39
CA ASN A 63 25.28 -0.18 4.87
C ASN A 63 25.80 0.31 3.50
N ASP A 64 25.38 -0.32 2.40
CA ASP A 64 25.73 0.10 1.04
C ASP A 64 24.69 1.02 0.40
N GLY A 65 23.56 1.25 1.09
CA GLY A 65 22.45 2.11 0.64
C GLY A 65 21.58 1.49 -0.46
N VAL A 66 21.84 0.25 -0.87
CA VAL A 66 21.17 -0.36 -2.05
C VAL A 66 20.83 -1.85 -1.88
N SER A 67 21.43 -2.53 -0.92
CA SER A 67 21.14 -3.93 -0.63
C SER A 67 19.70 -4.07 -0.18
N GLN A 68 18.89 -4.73 -1.01
CA GLN A 68 17.51 -5.05 -0.71
C GLN A 68 17.40 -5.98 0.49
N ILE A 69 16.32 -5.82 1.26
CA ILE A 69 16.01 -6.61 2.47
C ILE A 69 14.55 -7.09 2.46
N SER A 70 14.24 -8.07 3.30
CA SER A 70 12.86 -8.55 3.52
C SER A 70 12.46 -8.32 4.97
N VAL A 71 11.77 -7.22 5.24
CA VAL A 71 11.17 -6.93 6.54
C VAL A 71 9.65 -6.91 6.42
N TYR A 72 8.95 -7.18 7.51
CA TYR A 72 7.52 -7.46 7.49
C TYR A 72 6.75 -6.49 8.39
N SER A 73 5.90 -5.68 7.78
CA SER A 73 4.89 -4.90 8.47
C SER A 73 3.52 -5.17 7.86
N GLY A 74 2.52 -5.40 8.71
CA GLY A 74 1.21 -5.84 8.24
C GLY A 74 0.49 -4.75 7.45
N ARG A 75 0.52 -3.52 7.95
CA ARG A 75 -0.39 -2.44 7.53
C ARG A 75 0.34 -1.10 7.52
N GLY A 76 0.11 -0.31 6.48
CA GLY A 76 0.58 1.06 6.39
C GLY A 76 -0.30 2.02 7.19
N ILE A 77 -1.24 2.64 6.49
CA ILE A 77 -2.15 3.64 7.01
C ILE A 77 -3.58 3.11 7.00
N LEU A 78 -4.17 3.00 8.19
CA LEU A 78 -5.59 2.73 8.39
C LEU A 78 -6.28 4.02 8.84
N SER A 79 -7.34 4.43 8.15
CA SER A 79 -8.23 5.50 8.61
C SER A 79 -9.67 5.02 8.71
N GLU A 80 -10.26 5.29 9.87
CA GLU A 80 -11.69 5.15 10.15
C GLU A 80 -12.32 6.51 10.50
N SER A 81 -11.50 7.56 10.42
CA SER A 81 -11.85 8.92 10.82
C SER A 81 -13.09 9.42 10.09
N GLN A 82 -13.97 10.09 10.84
CA GLN A 82 -15.09 10.85 10.27
C GLN A 82 -14.68 12.23 9.75
N GLY A 83 -13.36 12.50 9.75
CA GLY A 83 -12.76 13.69 9.21
C GLY A 83 -12.80 14.91 10.13
N PRO A 84 -12.25 16.04 9.63
CA PRO A 84 -11.55 16.11 8.36
C PRO A 84 -10.14 15.49 8.41
N VAL A 85 -9.73 14.85 7.33
CA VAL A 85 -8.35 14.33 7.15
C VAL A 85 -7.75 14.84 5.85
N TRP A 86 -6.54 15.41 5.95
CA TRP A 86 -5.75 15.88 4.81
C TRP A 86 -4.44 15.12 4.74
N LEU A 87 -4.25 14.40 3.64
CA LEU A 87 -3.03 13.65 3.32
C LEU A 87 -2.34 14.34 2.13
N ILE A 88 -1.44 15.27 2.44
CA ILE A 88 -0.79 16.16 1.48
C ILE A 88 0.60 15.61 1.13
N GLY A 89 0.76 15.06 -0.06
CA GLY A 89 2.04 14.49 -0.51
C GLY A 89 2.54 13.35 0.40
N THR A 90 1.64 12.46 0.81
CA THR A 90 2.00 11.32 1.68
C THR A 90 2.37 10.09 0.87
N GLY A 91 3.31 9.29 1.38
CA GLY A 91 3.62 7.95 0.84
C GLY A 91 3.43 6.87 1.90
N SER A 92 2.94 5.70 1.50
CA SER A 92 2.94 4.48 2.33
C SER A 92 3.36 3.28 1.50
N GLU A 93 4.37 2.54 1.95
CA GLU A 93 5.05 1.58 1.08
C GLU A 93 5.45 0.29 1.79
N HIS A 94 5.40 -0.79 1.00
CA HIS A 94 5.96 -2.11 1.31
C HIS A 94 5.26 -2.88 2.45
N HIS A 95 4.06 -2.48 2.85
CA HIS A 95 3.28 -3.21 3.86
C HIS A 95 2.55 -4.40 3.25
N VAL A 96 2.47 -5.51 3.99
CA VAL A 96 2.01 -6.82 3.51
C VAL A 96 0.57 -6.81 3.01
N LEU A 97 -0.35 -6.22 3.77
CA LEU A 97 -1.79 -6.29 3.48
C LEU A 97 -2.24 -5.12 2.62
N TYR A 98 -1.86 -3.91 3.04
CA TYR A 98 -2.23 -2.68 2.35
C TYR A 98 -1.32 -1.51 2.71
N GLN A 99 -1.22 -0.56 1.78
CA GLN A 99 -0.57 0.72 2.01
C GLN A 99 -1.57 1.73 2.59
N TYR A 100 -2.70 1.96 1.92
CA TYR A 100 -3.81 2.78 2.42
C TYR A 100 -5.11 1.98 2.56
N ARG A 101 -5.73 2.08 3.73
CA ARG A 101 -7.03 1.47 4.03
C ARG A 101 -7.97 2.48 4.65
N LEU A 102 -9.13 2.68 4.03
CA LEU A 102 -10.21 3.54 4.52
C LEU A 102 -11.43 2.67 4.83
N VAL A 103 -11.94 2.71 6.07
CA VAL A 103 -13.06 1.87 6.51
C VAL A 103 -14.07 2.70 7.26
N GLY A 104 -15.28 2.84 6.72
CA GLY A 104 -16.31 3.69 7.31
C GLY A 104 -15.87 5.16 7.43
N ALA A 105 -14.84 5.57 6.69
CA ALA A 105 -14.22 6.89 6.82
C ALA A 105 -15.05 7.97 6.11
N LYS A 106 -14.89 9.22 6.52
CA LYS A 106 -15.57 10.37 5.91
C LYS A 106 -14.65 11.57 5.79
N ASP A 107 -14.89 12.42 4.78
CA ASP A 107 -14.29 13.75 4.63
C ASP A 107 -12.75 13.71 4.57
N HIS A 108 -12.22 13.03 3.56
CA HIS A 108 -10.78 12.93 3.31
C HIS A 108 -10.39 13.65 2.02
N TYR A 109 -9.30 14.43 2.09
CA TYR A 109 -8.54 14.86 0.92
C TYR A 109 -7.18 14.16 0.92
N MET A 110 -6.80 13.59 -0.21
CA MET A 110 -5.56 12.85 -0.39
C MET A 110 -4.90 13.27 -1.70
N GLY A 111 -3.77 13.97 -1.67
CA GLY A 111 -3.23 14.59 -2.87
C GLY A 111 -1.75 15.00 -2.77
N LEU A 112 -0.83 14.46 -3.56
CA LEU A 112 -0.92 13.13 -4.17
C LEU A 112 -0.61 12.05 -3.10
N ILE A 113 -1.18 10.86 -3.24
CA ILE A 113 -0.75 9.67 -2.49
C ILE A 113 0.16 8.79 -3.33
N GLN A 114 1.10 8.11 -2.69
CA GLN A 114 2.06 7.25 -3.38
C GLN A 114 2.24 5.92 -2.63
N THR A 115 2.37 4.82 -3.37
CA THR A 115 2.55 3.48 -2.81
C THR A 115 3.43 2.56 -3.66
N GLU A 116 4.14 1.66 -2.98
CA GLU A 116 4.79 0.50 -3.58
C GLU A 116 4.41 -0.81 -2.88
N THR A 117 4.18 -1.86 -3.66
CA THR A 117 4.02 -3.24 -3.16
C THR A 117 5.37 -3.78 -2.68
N PRO A 118 5.45 -4.48 -1.52
CA PRO A 118 6.71 -5.04 -1.05
C PRO A 118 7.33 -6.02 -2.04
N TYR A 119 8.62 -5.88 -2.30
CA TYR A 119 9.29 -6.53 -3.43
C TYR A 119 9.35 -8.06 -3.35
N TYR A 120 9.24 -8.63 -2.15
CA TYR A 120 9.17 -10.07 -1.95
C TYR A 120 7.85 -10.67 -2.44
N GLN A 121 6.75 -9.91 -2.43
CA GLN A 121 5.45 -10.42 -2.85
C GLN A 121 5.51 -10.81 -4.34
N PRO A 122 4.83 -11.91 -4.73
CA PRO A 122 3.84 -12.68 -3.97
C PRO A 122 4.43 -13.85 -3.15
N THR A 123 5.73 -13.84 -2.82
CA THR A 123 6.38 -14.90 -2.04
C THR A 123 6.97 -14.36 -0.71
N PRO A 124 6.27 -14.48 0.42
CA PRO A 124 4.93 -15.06 0.55
C PRO A 124 3.82 -14.07 0.12
N PRO A 125 2.61 -14.57 -0.16
CA PRO A 125 1.46 -13.72 -0.46
C PRO A 125 0.85 -13.17 0.84
N PRO A 126 0.11 -12.05 0.79
CA PRO A 126 -0.69 -11.62 1.93
C PRO A 126 -1.74 -12.69 2.31
N PRO A 127 -1.99 -12.91 3.61
CA PRO A 127 -1.57 -12.10 4.75
C PRO A 127 -0.21 -12.48 5.36
N THR A 128 0.45 -13.54 4.87
CA THR A 128 1.69 -14.06 5.45
C THR A 128 2.81 -12.99 5.45
N PRO A 129 3.59 -12.85 6.56
CA PRO A 129 3.62 -13.72 7.74
C PRO A 129 2.66 -13.31 8.87
N PHE A 130 1.74 -12.38 8.62
CA PHE A 130 0.70 -12.03 9.56
C PHE A 130 -0.47 -13.01 9.46
N PHE A 131 -1.23 -13.11 10.54
CA PHE A 131 -2.52 -13.77 10.52
C PHE A 131 -3.57 -12.77 10.03
N PRO A 132 -4.48 -13.17 9.12
CA PRO A 132 -5.61 -12.32 8.76
C PRO A 132 -6.38 -12.02 10.06
N ASN A 133 -6.63 -10.75 10.33
CA ASN A 133 -7.32 -10.40 11.55
C ASN A 133 -8.82 -10.70 11.38
N GLU A 134 -9.26 -11.86 11.85
CA GLU A 134 -10.69 -12.21 11.92
C GLU A 134 -11.46 -11.31 12.92
N SER A 135 -10.76 -10.47 13.72
CA SER A 135 -11.44 -9.47 14.52
C SER A 135 -11.79 -8.24 13.68
N SER A 136 -13.02 -7.77 13.82
CA SER A 136 -13.56 -6.54 13.24
C SER A 136 -12.83 -5.25 13.64
N LYS A 137 -11.74 -5.33 14.41
CA LYS A 137 -11.07 -4.16 14.99
C LYS A 137 -10.21 -3.38 14.00
N TYR A 138 -9.60 -4.05 13.02
CA TYR A 138 -8.71 -3.38 12.04
C TYR A 138 -9.13 -3.59 10.59
N SER A 139 -10.21 -4.34 10.37
CA SER A 139 -10.93 -4.43 9.09
C SER A 139 -10.02 -4.69 7.89
N ASP A 140 -9.16 -5.71 8.05
CA ASP A 140 -8.25 -6.15 6.99
C ASP A 140 -9.03 -6.43 5.71
N PRO A 141 -8.57 -5.90 4.56
CA PRO A 141 -9.22 -6.19 3.30
C PRO A 141 -9.05 -7.67 2.94
N ALA A 142 -10.06 -8.25 2.31
CA ALA A 142 -9.90 -9.56 1.71
C ALA A 142 -8.78 -9.51 0.65
N THR A 143 -7.94 -10.54 0.66
CA THR A 143 -7.03 -10.81 -0.46
C THR A 143 -7.88 -11.15 -1.68
N TYR A 144 -7.60 -10.55 -2.83
CA TYR A 144 -8.32 -10.87 -4.08
C TYR A 144 -7.96 -12.29 -4.56
N ASP A 145 -8.90 -12.91 -5.26
CA ASP A 145 -8.74 -14.25 -5.81
C ASP A 145 -7.77 -14.22 -7.01
N ASP A 146 -6.54 -14.64 -6.77
CA ASP A 146 -5.49 -14.79 -7.76
C ASP A 146 -4.52 -15.90 -7.31
N SER A 147 -3.83 -16.51 -8.26
CA SER A 147 -2.72 -17.44 -7.98
C SER A 147 -1.54 -16.80 -7.25
N ALA A 148 -1.38 -15.48 -7.36
CA ALA A 148 -0.21 -14.75 -6.88
C ALA A 148 -0.60 -13.34 -6.35
N PRO A 149 -1.47 -13.26 -5.31
CA PRO A 149 -1.97 -11.99 -4.85
C PRO A 149 -0.88 -11.20 -4.11
N SER A 150 -1.07 -9.89 -4.04
CA SER A 150 -0.15 -8.90 -3.44
C SER A 150 -0.94 -7.82 -2.70
N ALA A 151 -0.25 -7.00 -1.93
CA ALA A 151 -0.82 -5.96 -1.09
C ALA A 151 -1.71 -4.99 -1.88
N TRP A 152 -2.80 -4.52 -1.27
CA TRP A 152 -3.57 -3.43 -1.84
C TRP A 152 -2.82 -2.10 -1.69
N ALA A 153 -2.67 -1.34 -2.76
CA ALA A 153 -2.20 0.04 -2.63
C ALA A 153 -3.24 0.91 -1.93
N LEU A 154 -4.49 0.77 -2.37
CA LEU A 154 -5.64 1.49 -1.84
C LEU A 154 -6.80 0.51 -1.66
N SER A 155 -7.38 0.47 -0.47
CA SER A 155 -8.62 -0.26 -0.22
C SER A 155 -9.63 0.60 0.53
N VAL A 156 -10.80 0.82 -0.06
CA VAL A 156 -11.86 1.67 0.48
C VAL A 156 -13.13 0.84 0.71
N GLN A 157 -13.65 0.87 1.92
CA GLN A 157 -14.89 0.18 2.31
C GLN A 157 -15.81 1.14 3.06
N GLU A 158 -17.08 1.16 2.68
CA GLU A 158 -18.18 1.89 3.32
C GLU A 158 -17.84 3.35 3.65
N SER A 159 -17.00 4.01 2.85
CA SER A 159 -16.44 5.34 3.14
C SER A 159 -17.02 6.41 2.23
N LYS A 160 -17.22 7.64 2.72
CA LYS A 160 -17.92 8.69 1.98
C LYS A 160 -17.11 9.97 1.85
N ASP A 161 -17.32 10.69 0.76
CA ASP A 161 -16.70 11.99 0.52
C ASP A 161 -15.16 11.92 0.56
N ILE A 162 -14.63 10.90 -0.13
CA ILE A 162 -13.19 10.66 -0.25
C ILE A 162 -12.69 11.27 -1.57
N PHE A 163 -11.87 12.31 -1.48
CA PHE A 163 -11.28 12.98 -2.64
C PHE A 163 -9.80 12.63 -2.74
N ILE A 164 -9.42 11.95 -3.82
CA ILE A 164 -8.04 11.60 -4.11
C ILE A 164 -7.62 12.38 -5.35
N PHE A 165 -6.81 13.42 -5.16
CA PHE A 165 -6.35 14.29 -6.22
C PHE A 165 -4.90 13.96 -6.59
N GLY A 166 -4.78 12.95 -7.44
CA GLY A 166 -3.52 12.34 -7.81
C GLY A 166 -3.19 11.12 -6.95
N ALA A 167 -2.87 10.01 -7.59
CA ALA A 167 -2.37 8.80 -6.95
C ALA A 167 -1.32 8.12 -7.82
N GLY A 168 -0.19 7.72 -7.24
CA GLY A 168 0.84 6.92 -7.88
C GLY A 168 0.94 5.56 -7.18
N LEU A 169 0.35 4.52 -7.78
CA LEU A 169 0.25 3.20 -7.15
C LEU A 169 1.06 2.15 -7.92
N TYR A 170 2.15 1.67 -7.36
CA TYR A 170 3.15 0.92 -8.12
C TYR A 170 3.37 -0.50 -7.60
N SER A 171 3.62 -1.41 -8.54
CA SER A 171 4.10 -2.76 -8.29
C SER A 171 5.25 -3.04 -9.25
N PHE A 172 6.49 -3.07 -8.74
CA PHE A 172 7.67 -3.17 -9.60
C PHE A 172 8.21 -4.59 -9.71
N PHE A 173 7.90 -5.46 -8.74
CA PHE A 173 8.55 -6.76 -8.59
C PHE A 173 7.56 -7.91 -8.37
N GLN A 174 8.00 -9.10 -8.77
CA GLN A 174 7.50 -10.38 -8.30
C GLN A 174 8.66 -11.15 -7.68
N THR A 175 8.68 -11.29 -6.35
CA THR A 175 9.76 -12.01 -5.65
C THR A 175 11.15 -11.48 -6.05
N TYR A 176 11.33 -10.16 -5.96
CA TYR A 176 12.53 -9.40 -6.34
C TYR A 176 12.93 -9.47 -7.83
N VAL A 177 12.12 -10.06 -8.70
CA VAL A 177 12.30 -10.01 -10.15
C VAL A 177 11.51 -8.82 -10.70
N ASP A 178 12.19 -7.88 -11.35
CA ASP A 178 11.54 -6.73 -11.99
C ASP A 178 10.61 -7.21 -13.12
N CYS A 179 9.36 -6.79 -13.05
CA CYS A 179 8.30 -7.06 -14.02
C CYS A 179 7.54 -5.80 -14.42
N ALA A 180 8.01 -4.61 -14.05
CA ALA A 180 7.27 -3.36 -14.24
C ALA A 180 6.91 -3.13 -15.72
N ILE A 181 7.85 -3.45 -16.61
CA ILE A 181 7.68 -3.32 -18.07
C ILE A 181 6.67 -4.30 -18.66
N THR A 182 6.40 -5.42 -17.99
CA THR A 182 5.40 -6.40 -18.44
C THR A 182 3.99 -5.94 -18.10
N ARG A 183 3.86 -4.94 -17.20
CA ARG A 183 2.59 -4.39 -16.71
C ARG A 183 1.71 -5.43 -16.01
N ALA A 184 2.32 -6.49 -15.49
CA ALA A 184 1.64 -7.65 -14.92
C ALA A 184 2.36 -8.23 -13.69
N CYS A 185 3.04 -7.39 -12.89
CA CYS A 185 3.57 -7.78 -11.59
C CYS A 185 2.47 -8.19 -10.62
N GLN A 186 1.35 -7.48 -10.66
CA GLN A 186 0.24 -7.64 -9.74
C GLN A 186 -1.08 -7.49 -10.49
N SER A 187 -2.06 -8.36 -10.24
CA SER A 187 -3.28 -8.35 -11.05
C SER A 187 -4.26 -7.24 -10.68
N GLN A 188 -4.35 -6.83 -9.41
CA GLN A 188 -5.25 -5.77 -8.93
C GLN A 188 -4.56 -4.89 -7.89
N ILE A 189 -4.76 -3.56 -7.90
CA ILE A 189 -4.03 -2.63 -6.99
C ILE A 189 -4.87 -1.68 -6.15
N ALA A 190 -5.99 -1.16 -6.67
CA ALA A 190 -6.94 -0.35 -5.92
C ALA A 190 -8.30 -1.04 -5.89
N ASN A 191 -8.88 -1.20 -4.70
CA ASN A 191 -10.20 -1.82 -4.52
C ASN A 191 -11.14 -0.89 -3.75
N ILE A 192 -12.33 -0.65 -4.31
CA ILE A 192 -13.33 0.26 -3.76
C ILE A 192 -14.67 -0.47 -3.75
N ASP A 193 -15.36 -0.53 -2.61
CA ASP A 193 -16.69 -1.14 -2.57
C ASP A 193 -17.78 -0.24 -3.19
N ARG A 194 -18.93 -0.83 -3.51
CA ARG A 194 -20.08 -0.07 -4.05
C ARG A 194 -20.74 0.87 -3.04
N ALA A 195 -20.46 0.70 -1.74
CA ALA A 195 -21.06 1.52 -0.70
C ALA A 195 -20.30 2.85 -0.50
N SER A 196 -19.10 2.97 -1.09
CA SER A 196 -18.25 4.13 -0.94
C SER A 196 -18.51 5.21 -2.00
N SER A 197 -18.35 6.48 -1.61
CA SER A 197 -18.27 7.60 -2.55
C SER A 197 -16.84 8.14 -2.62
N VAL A 198 -16.21 7.95 -3.77
CA VAL A 198 -14.78 8.24 -3.99
C VAL A 198 -14.63 8.99 -5.30
N TYR A 199 -13.90 10.10 -5.27
CA TYR A 199 -13.55 10.89 -6.43
C TYR A 199 -12.05 10.80 -6.64
N LEU A 200 -11.64 9.97 -7.58
CA LEU A 200 -10.25 9.68 -7.88
C LEU A 200 -9.85 10.38 -9.17
N PHE A 201 -8.97 11.37 -9.05
CA PHE A 201 -8.41 12.12 -10.17
C PHE A 201 -6.96 11.71 -10.38
N SER A 202 -6.54 11.59 -11.64
CA SER A 202 -5.15 11.33 -12.03
C SER A 202 -4.52 10.13 -11.30
N LEU A 203 -5.19 8.98 -11.35
CA LEU A 203 -4.63 7.71 -10.87
C LEU A 203 -3.63 7.21 -11.90
N SER A 204 -2.37 7.10 -11.52
CA SER A 204 -1.32 6.46 -12.31
C SER A 204 -0.87 5.18 -11.62
N THR A 205 -0.76 4.10 -12.38
CA THR A 205 -0.26 2.82 -11.86
C THR A 205 0.88 2.26 -12.72
N VAL A 206 1.73 1.44 -12.11
CA VAL A 206 2.85 0.76 -12.78
C VAL A 206 2.84 -0.72 -12.45
N GLY A 207 3.08 -1.58 -13.45
CA GLY A 207 3.24 -3.02 -13.24
C GLY A 207 1.97 -3.77 -12.87
N VAL A 208 0.78 -3.23 -13.14
CA VAL A 208 -0.49 -3.84 -12.70
C VAL A 208 -1.47 -4.06 -13.84
N THR A 209 -2.20 -5.18 -13.83
CA THR A 209 -3.18 -5.49 -14.88
C THR A 209 -4.47 -4.70 -14.72
N LYS A 210 -5.03 -4.65 -13.51
CA LYS A 210 -6.27 -3.93 -13.19
C LYS A 210 -5.97 -2.75 -12.26
N GLN A 211 -6.17 -1.55 -12.78
CA GLN A 211 -5.90 -0.31 -12.06
C GLN A 211 -6.92 -0.07 -10.95
N ILE A 212 -8.19 -0.37 -11.22
CA ILE A 212 -9.31 -0.19 -10.29
C ILE A 212 -10.17 -1.45 -10.30
N SER A 213 -10.51 -1.90 -9.10
CA SER A 213 -11.42 -2.98 -8.81
C SER A 213 -12.60 -2.49 -7.98
N VAL A 214 -13.76 -3.08 -8.22
CA VAL A 214 -14.97 -2.85 -7.42
C VAL A 214 -15.42 -4.17 -6.82
N ASP A 215 -15.59 -4.20 -5.50
CA ASP A 215 -15.89 -5.41 -4.72
C ASP A 215 -14.95 -6.59 -5.05
N GLY A 216 -13.65 -6.32 -5.23
CA GLY A 216 -12.62 -7.31 -5.55
C GLY A 216 -12.60 -7.78 -7.00
N GLN A 217 -13.42 -7.19 -7.88
CA GLN A 217 -13.46 -7.49 -9.31
C GLN A 217 -12.80 -6.36 -10.10
N GLY A 218 -11.73 -6.66 -10.84
CA GLY A 218 -11.03 -5.69 -11.67
C GLY A 218 -11.89 -5.18 -12.82
N ILE A 219 -12.18 -3.87 -12.84
CA ILE A 219 -13.07 -3.23 -13.83
C ILE A 219 -12.35 -2.27 -14.78
N VAL A 220 -11.21 -1.72 -14.38
CA VAL A 220 -10.41 -0.82 -15.24
C VAL A 220 -9.10 -1.50 -15.60
N ASP A 221 -8.95 -1.86 -16.87
CA ASP A 221 -7.71 -2.46 -17.39
C ASP A 221 -6.64 -1.39 -17.59
N GLN A 222 -5.39 -1.74 -17.30
CA GLN A 222 -4.24 -0.86 -17.58
C GLN A 222 -4.08 -0.61 -19.08
N GLY A 223 -4.44 -1.60 -19.92
CA GLY A 223 -4.21 -1.57 -21.36
C GLY A 223 -4.99 -0.46 -22.08
N ASP A 224 -6.10 -0.04 -21.50
CA ASP A 224 -6.94 1.05 -22.01
C ASP A 224 -6.38 2.44 -21.68
N ASN A 225 -5.32 2.52 -20.86
CA ASN A 225 -4.89 3.77 -20.20
C ASN A 225 -3.37 3.98 -20.25
N VAL A 226 -2.64 3.31 -21.14
CA VAL A 226 -1.16 3.40 -21.20
C VAL A 226 -0.70 4.86 -21.42
N ASP A 227 0.16 5.37 -20.53
CA ASP A 227 0.70 6.74 -20.58
C ASP A 227 2.20 6.77 -20.20
N GLY A 228 3.06 6.34 -21.13
CA GLY A 228 4.49 6.22 -20.89
C GLY A 228 4.83 4.99 -20.05
N LEU A 229 5.60 5.16 -18.96
CA LEU A 229 5.93 4.04 -18.04
C LEU A 229 4.67 3.54 -17.32
N ALA A 230 3.79 4.45 -16.92
CA ALA A 230 2.57 4.15 -16.19
C ALA A 230 1.40 3.84 -17.13
N SER A 231 0.27 3.47 -16.53
CA SER A 231 -1.06 3.66 -17.10
C SER A 231 -1.82 4.64 -16.23
N THR A 232 -2.62 5.54 -16.82
CA THR A 232 -3.23 6.66 -16.10
C THR A 232 -4.72 6.80 -16.40
N VAL A 233 -5.54 6.67 -15.36
CA VAL A 233 -6.95 7.01 -15.36
C VAL A 233 -7.11 8.47 -14.94
N THR A 234 -7.57 9.32 -15.86
CA THR A 234 -7.73 10.76 -15.58
C THR A 234 -8.76 11.02 -14.49
N TYR A 235 -9.88 10.30 -14.51
CA TYR A 235 -10.93 10.42 -13.51
C TYR A 235 -11.72 9.11 -13.37
N TRP A 236 -12.06 8.76 -12.12
CA TRP A 236 -13.00 7.70 -11.77
C TRP A 236 -13.77 8.12 -10.52
N GLY A 237 -15.05 7.82 -10.44
CA GLY A 237 -15.81 8.03 -9.21
C GLY A 237 -17.29 7.67 -9.29
N PHE A 238 -17.88 7.54 -8.10
CA PHE A 238 -19.29 7.33 -7.83
C PHE A 238 -19.69 8.06 -6.53
#